data_AF-A0A2R6DUB0-F1
#
_entry.id   AF-A0A2R6DUB0-F1
#
_cell.length_a   1.000
_cell.length_b   1.000
_cell.length_c   1.000
_cell.angle_alpha   90.00
_cell.angle_beta   90.00
_cell.angle_gamma   90.00
#
_symmetry.space_group_name_H-M   'P 1'
#
loop_
_entity.id
_entity.type
_entity.pdbx_description
1 polymer ?
#
loop_
_entity_poly.entity_id
_entity_poly.type
_entity_poly.pdbx_seq_one_letter_code
_entity_poly.pdbx_strand_id
1 'polypeptide(L)'
;MKVLVTDPVAEAGLDRLREAGHTVETAYDVEGGALLEAVADANALVVRSGTEVTATVFEAAPDLEIVGRAGIGVDNIDIDAATDHGVIVANAPQGNVRAAAEHSVAMAFATARSIPQAHERLKNDEWAKGEFLGTELNGKTLGVVGFGRVGQEVGKRLSNLGMDLVTYDPYISEERAEQFGAELVDSLEDCLSRADFITVHTPLTDETGNMIGAEELALLEGGYVINCARGGIVDEPALAAAVADGTLKGAAVDVFAEEPVDPDNPLLDVEDVIVTPHLGASTEAAQENVATSTADQILAAFAGEPVVNALNAPSVDESVFRRIRPYLDLAETAGTITVQLFDGRVSEVEVVYAGEIADEDVDLVTASALQGVFEPLVGSVNPVNAPTIAENRGVDVTESKTRQSEDFRSLVTVRVTDGDDAIAVSGTEFAGGEARIVR
;
A
#
# COMPACT_ATOMS: atom_id res chain seq x y z
N MET A 1 -19.76 -8.35 -15.22
CA MET A 1 -19.39 -7.98 -13.85
C MET A 1 -19.66 -6.50 -13.66
N LYS A 2 -20.17 -6.16 -12.48
CA LYS A 2 -20.50 -4.80 -12.06
C LYS A 2 -19.34 -4.21 -11.26
N VAL A 3 -18.94 -2.99 -11.61
CA VAL A 3 -17.95 -2.20 -10.87
C VAL A 3 -18.65 -0.99 -10.26
N LEU A 4 -18.70 -0.92 -8.94
CA LEU A 4 -19.21 0.23 -8.20
C LEU A 4 -18.06 1.20 -7.93
N VAL A 5 -18.29 2.49 -8.16
CA VAL A 5 -17.32 3.56 -7.93
C VAL A 5 -17.93 4.57 -6.96
N THR A 6 -17.39 4.68 -5.76
CA THR A 6 -17.98 5.51 -4.68
C THR A 6 -17.22 6.80 -4.41
N ASP A 7 -16.00 6.94 -4.95
CA ASP A 7 -15.22 8.17 -4.87
C ASP A 7 -14.87 8.69 -6.29
N PRO A 8 -14.70 10.00 -6.50
CA PRO A 8 -14.35 10.55 -7.82
C PRO A 8 -13.01 10.04 -8.36
N VAL A 9 -13.04 9.37 -9.50
CA VAL A 9 -11.88 8.83 -10.24
C VAL A 9 -11.89 9.33 -11.68
N ALA A 10 -10.72 9.49 -12.30
CA ALA A 10 -10.62 9.98 -13.67
C ALA A 10 -11.31 9.04 -14.68
N GLU A 11 -12.02 9.62 -15.66
CA GLU A 11 -12.78 8.86 -16.68
C GLU A 11 -11.92 7.87 -17.45
N ALA A 12 -10.62 8.11 -17.64
CA ALA A 12 -9.72 7.19 -18.34
C ALA A 12 -9.72 5.77 -17.75
N GLY A 13 -9.83 5.63 -16.42
CA GLY A 13 -9.97 4.31 -15.78
C GLY A 13 -11.37 3.72 -15.95
N LEU A 14 -12.41 4.55 -15.86
CA LEU A 14 -13.80 4.11 -16.00
C LEU A 14 -14.10 3.65 -17.43
N ASP A 15 -13.62 4.38 -18.43
CA ASP A 15 -13.74 4.05 -19.84
C ASP A 15 -13.04 2.74 -20.16
N ARG A 16 -11.86 2.49 -19.59
CA ARG A 16 -11.14 1.22 -19.76
C ARG A 16 -11.97 0.02 -19.29
N LEU A 17 -12.66 0.14 -18.14
CA LEU A 17 -13.55 -0.90 -17.63
C LEU A 17 -14.79 -1.09 -18.53
N ARG A 18 -15.37 0.01 -19.02
CA ARG A 18 -16.53 -0.02 -19.93
C ARG A 18 -16.16 -0.65 -21.28
N GLU A 19 -14.99 -0.29 -21.83
CA GLU A 19 -14.46 -0.83 -23.09
C GLU A 19 -14.17 -2.33 -23.01
N ALA A 20 -13.78 -2.82 -21.84
CA ALA A 20 -13.65 -4.26 -21.56
C ALA A 20 -15.01 -4.99 -21.43
N GLY A 21 -16.13 -4.25 -21.48
CA GLY A 21 -17.49 -4.81 -21.44
C GLY A 21 -18.10 -4.95 -20.05
N HIS A 22 -17.53 -4.28 -19.03
CA HIS A 22 -18.08 -4.27 -17.68
C HIS A 22 -19.08 -3.13 -17.46
N THR A 23 -20.01 -3.34 -16.54
CA THR A 23 -20.98 -2.30 -16.12
C THR A 23 -20.32 -1.46 -15.04
N VAL A 24 -20.14 -0.17 -15.29
CA VAL A 24 -19.56 0.78 -14.31
C VAL A 24 -20.66 1.69 -13.79
N GLU A 25 -20.92 1.64 -12.48
CA GLU A 25 -21.89 2.49 -11.80
C GLU A 25 -21.18 3.43 -10.82
N THR A 26 -21.44 4.72 -10.96
CA THR A 26 -20.91 5.75 -10.06
C THR A 26 -21.96 6.12 -9.02
N ALA A 27 -21.62 5.97 -7.75
CA ALA A 27 -22.46 6.35 -6.62
C ALA A 27 -21.60 7.14 -5.64
N TYR A 28 -21.27 8.39 -6.02
CA TYR A 28 -20.39 9.22 -5.20
C TYR A 28 -21.04 9.59 -3.87
N ASP A 29 -20.21 9.66 -2.82
CA ASP A 29 -20.59 10.09 -1.47
C ASP A 29 -21.72 9.24 -0.85
N VAL A 30 -21.82 7.96 -1.24
CA VAL A 30 -22.75 7.00 -0.60
C VAL A 30 -22.11 6.40 0.65
N GLU A 31 -22.83 6.47 1.76
CA GLU A 31 -22.34 6.04 3.07
C GLU A 31 -23.39 5.20 3.81
N GLY A 32 -22.95 4.48 4.86
CA GLY A 32 -23.81 3.71 5.74
C GLY A 32 -24.69 2.72 4.99
N GLY A 33 -25.99 2.68 5.32
CA GLY A 33 -26.93 1.73 4.70
C GLY A 33 -27.04 1.85 3.17
N ALA A 34 -26.86 3.05 2.61
CA ALA A 34 -26.94 3.25 1.15
C ALA A 34 -25.72 2.64 0.44
N LEU A 35 -24.53 2.70 1.06
CA LEU A 35 -23.34 2.02 0.57
C LEU A 35 -23.55 0.50 0.57
N LEU A 36 -24.10 -0.05 1.66
CA LEU A 36 -24.37 -1.49 1.78
C LEU A 36 -25.38 -1.98 0.72
N GLU A 37 -26.41 -1.19 0.41
CA GLU A 37 -27.35 -1.52 -0.67
C GLU A 37 -26.69 -1.46 -2.06
N ALA A 38 -25.82 -0.47 -2.29
CA ALA A 38 -25.17 -0.29 -3.59
C ALA A 38 -24.11 -1.36 -3.91
N VAL A 39 -23.41 -1.86 -2.88
CA VAL A 39 -22.34 -2.84 -3.03
C VAL A 39 -22.86 -4.29 -3.14
N ALA A 40 -24.13 -4.53 -2.82
CA ALA A 40 -24.68 -5.87 -2.64
C ALA A 40 -24.63 -6.79 -3.88
N ASP A 41 -24.62 -6.21 -5.08
CA ASP A 41 -24.51 -6.90 -6.37
C ASP A 41 -23.22 -6.51 -7.13
N ALA A 42 -22.27 -5.86 -6.47
CA ALA A 42 -21.01 -5.44 -7.06
C ALA A 42 -19.99 -6.59 -7.09
N ASN A 43 -19.22 -6.68 -8.19
CA ASN A 43 -18.07 -7.59 -8.30
C ASN A 43 -16.74 -6.88 -8.04
N ALA A 44 -16.71 -5.56 -8.20
CA ALA A 44 -15.57 -4.74 -7.80
C ALA A 44 -16.06 -3.43 -7.19
N LEU A 45 -15.29 -2.92 -6.24
CA LEU A 45 -15.50 -1.63 -5.60
C LEU A 45 -14.26 -0.75 -5.83
N VAL A 46 -14.46 0.45 -6.39
CA VAL A 46 -13.40 1.45 -6.56
C VAL A 46 -13.61 2.57 -5.54
N VAL A 47 -12.61 2.77 -4.70
CA VAL A 47 -12.59 3.81 -3.66
C VAL A 47 -11.33 4.68 -3.73
N ARG A 48 -11.36 5.80 -3.03
CA ARG A 48 -10.22 6.66 -2.72
C ARG A 48 -10.05 6.78 -1.22
N SER A 49 -10.24 7.95 -0.64
CA SER A 49 -10.13 8.22 0.80
C SER A 49 -11.45 8.64 1.43
N GLY A 50 -12.51 8.83 0.63
CA GLY A 50 -13.81 9.27 1.15
C GLY A 50 -14.63 8.11 1.71
N THR A 51 -14.64 6.99 1.01
CA THR A 51 -15.43 5.81 1.40
C THR A 51 -14.68 4.92 2.41
N GLU A 52 -15.25 4.67 3.59
CA GLU A 52 -14.77 3.66 4.53
C GLU A 52 -15.25 2.25 4.14
N VAL A 53 -14.32 1.31 3.96
CA VAL A 53 -14.57 -0.07 3.57
C VAL A 53 -14.30 -0.99 4.76
N THR A 54 -15.30 -1.09 5.64
CA THR A 54 -15.24 -1.89 6.87
C THR A 54 -15.71 -3.34 6.65
N ALA A 55 -15.54 -4.21 7.65
CA ALA A 55 -16.11 -5.56 7.66
C ALA A 55 -17.58 -5.63 7.19
N THR A 56 -18.43 -4.67 7.59
CA THR A 56 -19.85 -4.64 7.19
C THR A 56 -20.08 -4.46 5.68
N VAL A 57 -19.15 -3.81 4.98
CA VAL A 57 -19.20 -3.66 3.52
C VAL A 57 -18.94 -5.00 2.83
N PHE A 58 -17.96 -5.76 3.31
CA PHE A 58 -17.65 -7.10 2.78
C PHE A 58 -18.77 -8.10 3.07
N GLU A 59 -19.38 -8.05 4.27
CA GLU A 59 -20.54 -8.89 4.61
C GLU A 59 -21.76 -8.63 3.70
N ALA A 60 -21.93 -7.38 3.25
CA ALA A 60 -23.03 -6.98 2.37
C ALA A 60 -22.79 -7.35 0.90
N ALA A 61 -21.55 -7.66 0.50
CA ALA A 61 -21.12 -7.80 -0.90
C ALA A 61 -20.61 -9.22 -1.21
N PRO A 62 -21.49 -10.24 -1.28
CA PRO A 62 -21.09 -11.64 -1.38
C PRO A 62 -20.38 -12.02 -2.70
N ASP A 63 -20.58 -11.22 -3.76
CA ASP A 63 -19.98 -11.45 -5.08
C ASP A 63 -18.78 -10.54 -5.37
N LEU A 64 -18.29 -9.81 -4.36
CA LEU A 64 -17.18 -8.87 -4.48
C LEU A 64 -15.85 -9.63 -4.60
N GLU A 65 -15.11 -9.37 -5.67
CA GLU A 65 -13.82 -10.03 -5.94
C GLU A 65 -12.63 -9.12 -5.61
N ILE A 66 -12.80 -7.80 -5.74
CA ILE A 66 -11.72 -6.83 -5.55
C ILE A 66 -12.20 -5.46 -5.07
N VAL A 67 -11.45 -4.88 -4.13
CA VAL A 67 -11.47 -3.45 -3.80
C VAL A 67 -10.23 -2.78 -4.37
N GLY A 68 -10.43 -1.94 -5.37
CA GLY A 68 -9.38 -1.14 -5.99
C GLY A 68 -9.29 0.24 -5.36
N ARG A 69 -8.21 0.51 -4.63
CA ARG A 69 -7.92 1.83 -4.06
C ARG A 69 -7.15 2.67 -5.07
N ALA A 70 -7.81 3.69 -5.63
CA ALA A 70 -7.20 4.68 -6.52
C ALA A 70 -6.29 5.68 -5.76
N GLY A 71 -5.16 5.18 -5.24
CA GLY A 71 -4.08 5.93 -4.61
C GLY A 71 -3.12 5.03 -3.81
N ILE A 72 -2.30 5.62 -2.92
CA ILE A 72 -1.28 4.89 -2.13
C ILE A 72 -1.85 4.34 -0.81
N GLY A 73 -2.32 5.21 0.07
CA GLY A 73 -2.87 4.82 1.37
C GLY A 73 -4.09 3.93 1.26
N VAL A 74 -4.27 3.05 2.24
CA VAL A 74 -5.38 2.11 2.34
C VAL A 74 -5.97 2.12 3.75
N ASP A 75 -5.75 3.23 4.47
CA ASP A 75 -6.11 3.42 5.88
C ASP A 75 -7.65 3.32 6.09
N ASN A 76 -8.42 3.52 5.02
CA ASN A 76 -9.88 3.43 4.99
C ASN A 76 -10.41 2.03 4.58
N ILE A 77 -9.57 1.00 4.51
CA ILE A 77 -9.95 -0.36 4.10
C ILE A 77 -9.53 -1.35 5.18
N ASP A 78 -10.48 -2.14 5.67
CA ASP A 78 -10.23 -3.26 6.58
C ASP A 78 -9.68 -4.46 5.77
N ILE A 79 -8.35 -4.54 5.67
CA ILE A 79 -7.67 -5.57 4.87
C ILE A 79 -7.86 -6.97 5.47
N ASP A 80 -7.92 -7.08 6.79
CA ASP A 80 -8.13 -8.37 7.45
C ASP A 80 -9.54 -8.88 7.14
N ALA A 81 -10.56 -8.03 7.25
CA ALA A 81 -11.92 -8.40 6.86
C ALA A 81 -12.03 -8.71 5.36
N ALA A 82 -11.34 -7.96 4.50
CA ALA A 82 -11.27 -8.26 3.07
C ALA A 82 -10.69 -9.66 2.83
N THR A 83 -9.60 -9.99 3.54
CA THR A 83 -8.94 -11.29 3.47
C THR A 83 -9.86 -12.39 3.94
N ASP A 84 -10.57 -12.22 5.06
CA ASP A 84 -11.52 -13.23 5.55
C ASP A 84 -12.63 -13.54 4.54
N HIS A 85 -13.08 -12.53 3.79
CA HIS A 85 -14.09 -12.67 2.74
C HIS A 85 -13.51 -13.08 1.37
N GLY A 86 -12.18 -13.29 1.27
CA GLY A 86 -11.51 -13.65 0.02
C GLY A 86 -11.48 -12.53 -1.03
N VAL A 87 -11.64 -11.27 -0.61
CA VAL A 87 -11.66 -10.11 -1.50
C VAL A 87 -10.24 -9.54 -1.63
N ILE A 88 -9.78 -9.35 -2.87
CA ILE A 88 -8.47 -8.75 -3.13
C ILE A 88 -8.52 -7.26 -2.79
N VAL A 89 -7.55 -6.75 -2.05
CA VAL A 89 -7.33 -5.31 -1.89
C VAL A 89 -6.08 -4.91 -2.67
N ALA A 90 -6.22 -3.97 -3.60
CA ALA A 90 -5.10 -3.47 -4.38
C ALA A 90 -5.04 -1.94 -4.36
N ASN A 91 -3.83 -1.39 -4.33
CA ASN A 91 -3.62 0.05 -4.40
C ASN A 91 -2.88 0.47 -5.67
N ALA A 92 -2.95 1.76 -6.02
CA ALA A 92 -2.30 2.32 -7.21
C ALA A 92 -1.21 3.33 -6.80
N PRO A 93 -0.01 2.87 -6.40
CA PRO A 93 1.03 3.74 -5.89
C PRO A 93 1.78 4.52 -6.98
N GLN A 94 1.78 4.01 -8.21
CA GLN A 94 2.47 4.63 -9.34
C GLN A 94 1.82 5.96 -9.70
N GLY A 95 2.61 6.96 -10.11
CA GLY A 95 2.15 8.33 -10.35
C GLY A 95 2.02 9.16 -9.07
N ASN A 96 1.31 8.65 -8.06
CA ASN A 96 1.14 9.34 -6.77
C ASN A 96 2.45 9.55 -6.02
N VAL A 97 3.36 8.57 -6.04
CA VAL A 97 4.67 8.70 -5.36
C VAL A 97 5.43 9.93 -5.88
N ARG A 98 5.40 10.13 -7.21
CA ARG A 98 6.10 11.25 -7.84
C ARG A 98 5.42 12.58 -7.53
N ALA A 99 4.10 12.64 -7.65
CA ALA A 99 3.34 13.86 -7.36
C ALA A 99 3.51 14.29 -5.89
N ALA A 100 3.41 13.34 -4.96
CA ALA A 100 3.57 13.62 -3.53
C ALA A 100 5.00 14.08 -3.19
N ALA A 101 6.02 13.48 -3.84
CA ALA A 101 7.39 13.93 -3.68
C ALA A 101 7.62 15.34 -4.26
N GLU A 102 7.05 15.64 -5.43
CA GLU A 102 7.11 16.98 -6.03
C GLU A 102 6.41 18.02 -5.14
N HIS A 103 5.26 17.69 -4.57
CA HIS A 103 4.54 18.56 -3.61
C HIS A 103 5.34 18.77 -2.34
N SER A 104 5.92 17.71 -1.75
CA SER A 104 6.75 17.84 -0.54
C SER A 104 7.96 18.74 -0.76
N VAL A 105 8.63 18.61 -1.92
CA VAL A 105 9.72 19.50 -2.32
C VAL A 105 9.23 20.95 -2.52
N ALA A 106 8.07 21.13 -3.15
CA ALA A 106 7.47 22.46 -3.32
C ALA A 106 7.14 23.10 -1.96
N MET A 107 6.59 22.33 -1.02
CA MET A 107 6.28 22.76 0.34
C MET A 107 7.53 23.13 1.14
N ALA A 108 8.63 22.38 1.00
CA ALA A 108 9.92 22.74 1.59
C ALA A 108 10.44 24.10 1.07
N PHE A 109 10.37 24.33 -0.25
CA PHE A 109 10.73 25.62 -0.83
C PHE A 109 9.79 26.76 -0.45
N ALA A 110 8.48 26.49 -0.39
CA ALA A 110 7.48 27.48 -0.01
C ALA A 110 7.73 27.97 1.42
N THR A 111 8.02 27.04 2.34
CA THR A 111 8.32 27.33 3.75
C THR A 111 9.63 28.07 3.89
N ALA A 112 10.71 27.60 3.25
CA ALA A 112 12.02 28.24 3.34
C ALA A 112 12.03 29.70 2.81
N ARG A 113 11.09 30.05 1.93
CA ARG A 113 11.08 31.33 1.21
C ARG A 113 9.84 32.19 1.47
N SER A 114 8.99 31.79 2.41
CA SER A 114 7.73 32.46 2.77
C SER A 114 6.88 32.81 1.54
N ILE A 115 6.75 31.87 0.59
CA ILE A 115 6.14 32.15 -0.72
C ILE A 115 4.67 32.60 -0.58
N PRO A 116 3.79 31.86 0.14
CA PRO A 116 2.39 32.28 0.28
C PRO A 116 2.25 33.63 0.99
N GLN A 117 3.01 33.86 2.05
CA GLN A 117 2.98 35.09 2.84
C GLN A 117 3.39 36.29 1.97
N ALA A 118 4.52 36.19 1.25
CA ALA A 118 4.99 37.25 0.37
C ALA A 118 4.05 37.48 -0.83
N HIS A 119 3.39 36.44 -1.33
CA HIS A 119 2.35 36.53 -2.36
C HIS A 119 1.16 37.37 -1.88
N GLU A 120 0.62 37.04 -0.70
CA GLU A 120 -0.53 37.73 -0.12
C GLU A 120 -0.23 39.22 0.14
N ARG A 121 0.96 39.55 0.65
CA ARG A 121 1.38 40.95 0.80
C ARG A 121 1.31 41.72 -0.50
N LEU A 122 1.86 41.16 -1.57
CA LEU A 122 1.87 41.82 -2.88
C LEU A 122 0.47 41.92 -3.51
N LYS A 123 -0.40 40.93 -3.28
CA LYS A 123 -1.82 40.96 -3.69
C LYS A 123 -2.60 42.07 -3.00
N ASN A 124 -2.18 42.45 -1.79
CA ASN A 124 -2.74 43.55 -1.01
C ASN A 124 -2.00 44.89 -1.21
N ASP A 125 -1.28 45.05 -2.34
CA ASP A 125 -0.53 46.25 -2.72
C ASP A 125 0.63 46.62 -1.75
N GLU A 126 1.11 45.67 -0.93
CA GLU A 126 2.22 45.87 0.00
C GLU A 126 3.57 45.40 -0.57
N TRP A 127 4.53 46.31 -0.73
CA TRP A 127 5.90 45.97 -1.13
C TRP A 127 6.78 45.63 0.08
N ALA A 128 6.54 44.47 0.69
CA ALA A 128 7.15 44.01 1.94
C ALA A 128 8.55 43.33 1.77
N LYS A 129 9.35 43.75 0.77
CA LYS A 129 10.66 43.10 0.47
C LYS A 129 11.60 43.01 1.69
N GLY A 130 11.56 44.02 2.57
CA GLY A 130 12.46 44.08 3.74
C GLY A 130 12.05 43.16 4.90
N GLU A 131 10.85 42.59 4.85
CA GLU A 131 10.27 41.78 5.92
C GLU A 131 10.56 40.29 5.73
N PHE A 132 10.84 39.86 4.50
CA PHE A 132 11.11 38.45 4.18
C PHE A 132 12.61 38.18 3.98
N LEU A 133 13.17 37.34 4.86
CA LEU A 133 14.51 36.78 4.75
C LEU A 133 14.43 35.26 4.73
N GLY A 134 14.50 34.67 3.53
CA GLY A 134 14.41 33.22 3.36
C GLY A 134 15.72 32.46 3.64
N THR A 135 15.60 31.14 3.70
CA THR A 135 16.69 30.18 3.86
C THR A 135 17.07 29.54 2.52
N GLU A 136 18.38 29.42 2.25
CA GLU A 136 18.91 28.63 1.15
C GLU A 136 19.07 27.17 1.58
N LEU A 137 18.62 26.22 0.75
CA LEU A 137 18.67 24.79 1.04
C LEU A 137 20.06 24.16 0.78
N ASN A 138 20.87 24.75 -0.10
CA ASN A 138 22.19 24.22 -0.43
C ASN A 138 23.11 24.21 0.81
N GLY A 139 23.75 23.08 1.09
CA GLY A 139 24.58 22.86 2.27
C GLY A 139 23.81 22.69 3.58
N LYS A 140 22.49 22.46 3.51
CA LYS A 140 21.63 22.14 4.65
C LYS A 140 21.42 20.65 4.78
N THR A 141 21.10 20.20 5.99
CA THR A 141 20.77 18.80 6.24
C THR A 141 19.26 18.57 6.12
N LEU A 142 18.86 17.62 5.28
CA LEU A 142 17.51 17.08 5.24
C LEU A 142 17.46 15.81 6.07
N GLY A 143 16.65 15.81 7.13
CA GLY A 143 16.24 14.59 7.81
C GLY A 143 14.96 14.04 7.20
N VAL A 144 14.99 12.77 6.79
CA VAL A 144 13.83 12.05 6.25
C VAL A 144 13.37 11.01 7.26
N VAL A 145 12.18 11.19 7.83
CA VAL A 145 11.56 10.24 8.76
C VAL A 145 10.60 9.34 7.99
N GLY A 146 10.96 8.06 7.87
CA GLY A 146 10.34 7.11 6.93
C GLY A 146 10.96 7.21 5.54
N PHE A 147 11.76 6.22 5.16
CA PHE A 147 12.53 6.18 3.92
C PHE A 147 11.91 5.22 2.89
N GLY A 148 10.58 5.25 2.81
CA GLY A 148 9.80 4.54 1.79
C GLY A 148 9.92 5.17 0.39
N ARG A 149 9.03 4.78 -0.52
CA ARG A 149 9.07 5.22 -1.94
C ARG A 149 9.02 6.75 -2.10
N VAL A 150 8.17 7.44 -1.32
CA VAL A 150 8.06 8.92 -1.38
C VAL A 150 9.29 9.57 -0.75
N GLY A 151 9.70 9.15 0.45
CA GLY A 151 10.87 9.69 1.13
C GLY A 151 12.16 9.54 0.32
N GLN A 152 12.35 8.40 -0.34
CA GLN A 152 13.47 8.19 -1.28
C GLN A 152 13.45 9.19 -2.45
N GLU A 153 12.29 9.45 -3.03
CA GLU A 153 12.13 10.39 -4.15
C GLU A 153 12.30 11.85 -3.71
N VAL A 154 11.87 12.22 -2.50
CA VAL A 154 12.11 13.54 -1.91
C VAL A 154 13.60 13.74 -1.61
N GLY A 155 14.21 12.78 -0.90
CA GLY A 155 15.64 12.79 -0.58
C GLY A 155 16.50 12.93 -1.83
N LYS A 156 16.23 12.14 -2.87
CA LYS A 156 16.92 12.23 -4.17
C LYS A 156 16.80 13.61 -4.83
N ARG A 157 15.66 14.29 -4.74
CA ARG A 157 15.47 15.62 -5.36
C ARG A 157 16.22 16.70 -4.59
N LEU A 158 16.11 16.67 -3.27
CA LEU A 158 16.72 17.67 -2.40
C LEU A 158 18.24 17.50 -2.27
N SER A 159 18.76 16.28 -2.30
CA SER A 159 20.21 16.04 -2.33
C SER A 159 20.86 16.54 -3.62
N ASN A 160 20.17 16.42 -4.77
CA ASN A 160 20.62 17.01 -6.04
C ASN A 160 20.65 18.55 -6.03
N LEU A 161 20.05 19.18 -5.03
CA LEU A 161 20.12 20.62 -4.78
C LEU A 161 21.23 21.00 -3.78
N GLY A 162 22.04 20.03 -3.35
CA GLY A 162 23.17 20.21 -2.45
C GLY A 162 22.85 20.04 -0.97
N MET A 163 21.73 19.41 -0.62
CA MET A 163 21.45 19.03 0.77
C MET A 163 22.16 17.73 1.15
N ASP A 164 22.64 17.65 2.38
CA ASP A 164 23.08 16.40 3.00
C ASP A 164 21.86 15.61 3.49
N LEU A 165 21.88 14.29 3.39
CA LEU A 165 20.74 13.44 3.74
C LEU A 165 21.04 12.60 4.99
N VAL A 166 20.19 12.73 6.00
CA VAL A 166 20.09 11.79 7.12
C VAL A 166 18.68 11.19 7.13
N THR A 167 18.55 9.93 7.50
CA THR A 167 17.24 9.28 7.52
C THR A 167 17.08 8.33 8.68
N TYR A 168 15.87 8.31 9.23
CA TYR A 168 15.46 7.34 10.24
C TYR A 168 14.29 6.52 9.68
N ASP A 169 14.50 5.21 9.59
CA ASP A 169 13.48 4.22 9.25
C ASP A 169 13.94 2.85 9.76
N PRO A 170 13.25 2.25 10.75
CA PRO A 170 13.68 1.00 11.38
C PRO A 170 13.50 -0.23 10.47
N TYR A 171 12.88 -0.06 9.30
CA TYR A 171 12.51 -1.14 8.39
C TYR A 171 13.36 -1.22 7.12
N ILE A 172 14.42 -0.41 7.01
CA ILE A 172 15.34 -0.43 5.85
C ILE A 172 16.77 -0.82 6.24
N SER A 173 17.54 -1.28 5.26
CA SER A 173 18.96 -1.56 5.43
C SER A 173 19.84 -0.32 5.19
N GLU A 174 21.00 -0.28 5.85
CA GLU A 174 22.04 0.73 5.58
C GLU A 174 22.41 0.79 4.09
N GLU A 175 22.60 -0.38 3.45
CA GLU A 175 22.91 -0.47 2.01
C GLU A 175 21.85 0.23 1.15
N ARG A 176 20.57 0.13 1.54
CA ARG A 176 19.48 0.79 0.81
C ARG A 176 19.55 2.31 0.98
N ALA A 177 19.88 2.82 2.17
CA ALA A 177 20.04 4.26 2.39
C ALA A 177 21.24 4.82 1.61
N GLU A 178 22.38 4.11 1.63
CA GLU A 178 23.61 4.50 0.93
C GLU A 178 23.41 4.60 -0.58
N GLN A 179 22.58 3.74 -1.19
CA GLN A 179 22.23 3.81 -2.61
C GLN A 179 21.61 5.16 -3.02
N PHE A 180 20.98 5.86 -2.07
CA PHE A 180 20.39 7.19 -2.28
C PHE A 180 21.28 8.32 -1.74
N GLY A 181 22.48 8.00 -1.24
CA GLY A 181 23.39 8.96 -0.61
C GLY A 181 22.88 9.47 0.73
N ALA A 182 22.03 8.70 1.42
CA ALA A 182 21.53 9.01 2.75
C ALA A 182 22.31 8.23 3.83
N GLU A 183 22.56 8.88 4.96
CA GLU A 183 23.06 8.25 6.17
C GLU A 183 21.87 7.74 7.00
N LEU A 184 21.79 6.42 7.21
CA LEU A 184 20.80 5.82 8.10
C LEU A 184 21.25 6.01 9.55
N VAL A 185 20.39 6.57 10.39
CA VAL A 185 20.66 6.79 11.82
C VAL A 185 19.84 5.85 12.70
N ASP A 186 20.37 5.54 13.89
CA ASP A 186 19.79 4.54 14.79
C ASP A 186 18.53 5.02 15.53
N SER A 187 18.28 6.33 15.58
CA SER A 187 17.15 6.90 16.34
C SER A 187 16.54 8.14 15.68
N LEU A 188 15.27 8.39 15.99
CA LEU A 188 14.54 9.57 15.53
C LEU A 188 15.22 10.85 16.03
N GLU A 189 15.67 10.87 17.27
CA GLU A 189 16.31 12.01 17.92
C GLU A 189 17.63 12.40 17.23
N ASP A 190 18.43 11.42 16.78
CA ASP A 190 19.65 11.70 16.00
C ASP A 190 19.30 12.34 14.66
N CYS A 191 18.24 11.86 13.99
CA CYS A 191 17.75 12.46 12.74
C CYS A 191 17.31 13.91 12.94
N LEU A 192 16.48 14.16 13.95
CA LEU A 192 15.93 15.48 14.27
C LEU A 192 17.01 16.49 14.66
N SER A 193 17.93 16.10 15.53
CA SER A 193 18.98 17.00 16.06
C SER A 193 20.02 17.43 15.02
N ARG A 194 20.13 16.70 13.91
CA ARG A 194 21.09 16.98 12.83
C ARG A 194 20.46 17.74 11.66
N ALA A 195 19.14 17.72 11.55
CA ALA A 195 18.42 18.27 10.41
C ALA A 195 18.24 19.78 10.51
N ASP A 196 18.32 20.47 9.37
CA ASP A 196 17.77 21.83 9.22
C ASP A 196 16.32 21.77 8.70
N PHE A 197 15.96 20.70 7.99
CA PHE A 197 14.64 20.42 7.44
C PHE A 197 14.26 18.98 7.77
N ILE A 198 13.07 18.77 8.32
CA ILE A 198 12.48 17.45 8.49
C ILE A 198 11.34 17.26 7.52
N THR A 199 11.31 16.11 6.86
CA THR A 199 10.17 15.66 6.08
C THR A 199 9.74 14.26 6.50
N VAL A 200 8.43 14.09 6.68
CA VAL A 200 7.84 12.86 7.21
C VAL A 200 7.15 12.09 6.08
N HIS A 201 7.44 10.79 5.98
CA HIS A 201 6.91 9.88 4.97
C HIS A 201 6.63 8.47 5.52
N THR A 202 6.18 8.38 6.77
CA THR A 202 5.70 7.14 7.39
C THR A 202 4.20 6.94 7.15
N PRO A 203 3.69 5.70 7.23
CA PRO A 203 2.26 5.47 7.42
C PRO A 203 1.80 5.98 8.80
N LEU A 204 0.49 6.14 9.00
CA LEU A 204 -0.10 6.38 10.31
C LEU A 204 -0.44 5.04 10.96
N THR A 205 0.16 4.75 12.11
CA THR A 205 -0.06 3.56 12.93
C THR A 205 -0.08 3.96 14.40
N ASP A 206 -0.40 3.02 15.30
CA ASP A 206 -0.29 3.25 16.74
C ASP A 206 1.14 3.63 17.17
N GLU A 207 2.16 3.22 16.43
CA GLU A 207 3.57 3.54 16.70
C GLU A 207 3.98 4.92 16.17
N THR A 208 3.38 5.39 15.06
CA THR A 208 3.74 6.66 14.42
C THR A 208 2.81 7.81 14.76
N GLY A 209 1.65 7.52 15.38
CA GLY A 209 0.71 8.52 15.85
C GLY A 209 1.33 9.46 16.89
N ASN A 210 1.36 10.75 16.57
CA ASN A 210 2.00 11.82 17.36
C ASN A 210 3.45 11.51 17.75
N MET A 211 4.18 10.75 16.93
CA MET A 211 5.58 10.41 17.23
C MET A 211 6.51 11.62 17.21
N ILE A 212 6.11 12.72 16.55
CA ILE A 212 6.82 14.01 16.60
C ILE A 212 5.95 14.98 17.41
N GLY A 213 6.20 15.01 18.72
CA GLY A 213 5.54 15.90 19.68
C GLY A 213 6.43 17.06 20.10
N ALA A 214 6.07 17.71 21.22
CA ALA A 214 6.79 18.89 21.70
C ALA A 214 8.27 18.60 22.06
N GLU A 215 8.59 17.42 22.57
CA GLU A 215 9.95 17.04 22.93
C GLU A 215 10.82 16.85 21.68
N GLU A 216 10.27 16.20 20.65
CA GLU A 216 10.93 15.97 19.37
C GLU A 216 11.12 17.28 18.58
N LEU A 217 10.10 18.13 18.52
CA LEU A 217 10.18 19.42 17.83
C LEU A 217 11.25 20.34 18.46
N ALA A 218 11.49 20.24 19.77
CA ALA A 218 12.55 20.98 20.45
C ALA A 218 13.96 20.55 20.03
N LEU A 219 14.14 19.32 19.53
CA LEU A 219 15.43 18.86 18.99
C LEU A 219 15.76 19.53 17.64
N LEU A 220 14.75 20.03 16.92
CA LEU A 220 14.86 20.68 15.62
C LEU A 220 14.93 22.22 15.74
N GLU A 221 15.51 22.75 16.82
CA GLU A 221 15.56 24.19 17.07
C GLU A 221 16.10 24.98 15.87
N GLY A 222 15.31 25.93 15.37
CA GLY A 222 15.64 26.77 14.22
C GLY A 222 15.52 26.08 12.85
N GLY A 223 14.94 24.87 12.79
CA GLY A 223 14.67 24.13 11.56
C GLY A 223 13.26 24.33 11.01
N TYR A 224 12.90 23.49 10.04
CA TYR A 224 11.62 23.48 9.35
C TYR A 224 11.00 22.08 9.33
N VAL A 225 9.68 21.97 9.46
CA VAL A 225 8.95 20.70 9.41
C VAL A 225 8.03 20.65 8.19
N ILE A 226 8.07 19.54 7.43
CA ILE A 226 7.22 19.30 6.26
C ILE A 226 6.49 17.98 6.45
N ASN A 227 5.16 18.03 6.59
CA ASN A 227 4.31 16.85 6.60
C ASN A 227 3.34 16.85 5.43
N CYS A 228 3.64 16.02 4.43
CA CYS A 228 2.75 15.75 3.30
C CYS A 228 2.44 14.24 3.18
N ALA A 229 2.53 13.49 4.30
CA ALA A 229 2.35 12.05 4.31
C ALA A 229 1.01 11.64 4.92
N ARG A 230 0.85 11.76 6.23
CA ARG A 230 -0.41 11.55 6.95
C ARG A 230 -0.59 12.55 8.07
N GLY A 231 -1.82 12.98 8.27
CA GLY A 231 -2.21 13.74 9.46
C GLY A 231 -2.01 12.93 10.73
N GLY A 232 -1.80 13.61 11.85
CA GLY A 232 -1.62 12.95 13.15
C GLY A 232 -0.28 12.25 13.38
N ILE A 233 0.69 12.31 12.45
CA ILE A 233 2.07 11.86 12.74
C ILE A 233 2.83 12.92 13.56
N VAL A 234 2.62 14.19 13.20
CA VAL A 234 3.14 15.35 13.94
C VAL A 234 1.99 15.90 14.79
N ASP A 235 2.23 16.12 16.07
CA ASP A 235 1.26 16.73 16.97
C ASP A 235 1.00 18.19 16.53
N GLU A 236 -0.21 18.43 16.00
CA GLU A 236 -0.58 19.71 15.38
C GLU A 236 -0.57 20.89 16.37
N PRO A 237 -1.16 20.78 17.59
CA PRO A 237 -0.98 21.79 18.62
C PRO A 237 0.48 22.07 18.99
N ALA A 238 1.31 21.04 19.15
CA ALA A 238 2.72 21.21 19.49
C ALA A 238 3.49 21.90 18.35
N LEU A 239 3.20 21.54 17.10
CA LEU A 239 3.80 22.16 15.92
C LEU A 239 3.42 23.64 15.81
N ALA A 240 2.15 23.96 15.97
CA ALA A 240 1.67 25.35 15.97
C ALA A 240 2.36 26.17 17.08
N ALA A 241 2.47 25.62 18.29
CA ALA A 241 3.14 26.27 19.41
C ALA A 241 4.64 26.50 19.14
N ALA A 242 5.35 25.49 18.63
CA ALA A 242 6.78 25.55 18.34
C ALA A 242 7.12 26.54 17.21
N VAL A 243 6.23 26.73 16.23
CA VAL A 243 6.41 27.78 15.22
C VAL A 243 6.06 29.15 15.80
N ALA A 244 4.95 29.27 16.55
CA ALA A 244 4.49 30.53 17.11
C ALA A 244 5.46 31.13 18.15
N ASP A 245 6.17 30.30 18.91
CA ASP A 245 7.18 30.75 19.89
C ASP A 245 8.59 30.93 19.30
N GLY A 246 8.79 30.55 18.02
CA GLY A 246 10.03 30.68 17.28
C GLY A 246 11.04 29.56 17.52
N THR A 247 10.67 28.48 18.22
CA THR A 247 11.47 27.24 18.29
C THR A 247 11.73 26.69 16.90
N LEU A 248 10.73 26.72 16.02
CA LEU A 248 10.85 26.40 14.60
C LEU A 248 10.73 27.66 13.74
N LYS A 249 11.44 27.69 12.61
CA LYS A 249 11.37 28.81 11.66
C LYS A 249 10.12 28.78 10.78
N GLY A 250 9.39 27.67 10.75
CA GLY A 250 8.19 27.50 9.96
C GLY A 250 7.88 26.03 9.70
N ALA A 251 6.69 25.78 9.21
CA ALA A 251 6.26 24.45 8.83
C ALA A 251 5.40 24.46 7.56
N ALA A 252 5.28 23.30 6.93
CA ALA A 252 4.33 23.05 5.86
C ALA A 252 3.57 21.75 6.11
N VAL A 253 2.24 21.83 6.03
CA VAL A 253 1.33 20.71 6.30
C VAL A 253 0.33 20.59 5.15
N ASP A 254 0.30 19.42 4.51
CA ASP A 254 -0.68 19.11 3.46
C ASP A 254 -1.81 18.20 3.97
N VAL A 255 -1.66 17.61 5.15
CA VAL A 255 -2.52 16.53 5.67
C VAL A 255 -2.81 16.77 7.14
N PHE A 256 -4.03 16.51 7.57
CA PHE A 256 -4.53 16.82 8.92
C PHE A 256 -5.07 15.59 9.63
N ALA A 257 -4.99 15.56 10.96
CA ALA A 257 -5.47 14.45 11.77
C ALA A 257 -6.96 14.18 11.55
N GLU A 258 -7.73 15.24 11.31
CA GLU A 258 -9.12 15.19 10.88
C GLU A 258 -9.27 15.99 9.59
N GLU A 259 -9.83 15.34 8.56
CA GLU A 259 -10.10 15.95 7.26
C GLU A 259 -11.59 15.78 6.90
N PRO A 260 -12.32 16.85 6.53
CA PRO A 260 -11.88 18.24 6.38
C PRO A 260 -11.41 18.91 7.67
N VAL A 261 -10.40 19.77 7.57
CA VAL A 261 -9.79 20.44 8.74
C VAL A 261 -10.80 21.31 9.50
N ASP A 262 -10.79 21.19 10.83
CA ASP A 262 -11.57 22.08 11.70
C ASP A 262 -11.08 23.53 11.54
N PRO A 263 -11.99 24.52 11.32
CA PRO A 263 -11.62 25.93 11.26
C PRO A 263 -10.88 26.47 12.50
N ASP A 264 -11.05 25.85 13.67
CA ASP A 264 -10.37 26.20 14.93
C ASP A 264 -9.01 25.46 15.10
N ASN A 265 -8.54 24.73 14.08
CA ASN A 265 -7.24 24.07 14.12
C ASN A 265 -6.10 25.11 14.26
N PRO A 266 -5.21 24.97 15.27
CA PRO A 266 -4.22 26.00 15.60
C PRO A 266 -3.17 26.24 14.50
N LEU A 267 -2.96 25.28 13.58
CA LEU A 267 -2.06 25.45 12.45
C LEU A 267 -2.54 26.54 11.48
N LEU A 268 -3.86 26.81 11.42
CA LEU A 268 -4.45 27.82 10.55
C LEU A 268 -4.19 29.26 11.03
N ASP A 269 -3.84 29.44 12.31
CA ASP A 269 -3.66 30.75 12.94
C ASP A 269 -2.18 31.22 12.96
N VAL A 270 -1.24 30.37 12.56
CA VAL A 270 0.21 30.68 12.62
C VAL A 270 0.73 31.05 11.22
N GLU A 271 1.13 32.31 11.02
CA GLU A 271 1.53 32.85 9.70
C GLU A 271 2.65 32.05 9.02
N ASP A 272 3.61 31.53 9.79
CA ASP A 272 4.74 30.74 9.28
C ASP A 272 4.45 29.23 9.12
N VAL A 273 3.18 28.82 9.28
CA VAL A 273 2.70 27.48 8.93
C VAL A 273 1.94 27.55 7.61
N ILE A 274 2.50 26.93 6.57
CA ILE A 274 1.86 26.83 5.26
C ILE A 274 0.99 25.59 5.22
N VAL A 275 -0.29 25.79 4.91
CA VAL A 275 -1.25 24.69 4.79
C VAL A 275 -1.76 24.51 3.36
N THR A 276 -1.96 23.27 2.94
CA THR A 276 -2.67 22.91 1.70
C THR A 276 -3.67 21.79 1.95
N PRO A 277 -4.80 21.76 1.22
CA PRO A 277 -5.89 20.80 1.48
C PRO A 277 -5.63 19.46 0.78
N HIS A 278 -4.64 18.70 1.24
CA HIS A 278 -4.33 17.34 0.77
C HIS A 278 -4.12 17.26 -0.75
N LEU A 279 -3.20 18.09 -1.25
CA LEU A 279 -2.91 18.24 -2.67
C LEU A 279 -1.78 17.34 -3.18
N GLY A 280 -1.11 16.57 -2.33
CA GLY A 280 0.07 15.77 -2.70
C GLY A 280 -0.11 14.89 -3.94
N ALA A 281 -1.30 14.31 -4.14
CA ALA A 281 -1.63 13.50 -5.32
C ALA A 281 -2.54 14.20 -6.34
N SER A 282 -2.83 15.50 -6.15
CA SER A 282 -3.80 16.26 -6.94
C SER A 282 -3.18 16.84 -8.22
N THR A 283 -2.68 15.94 -9.08
CA THR A 283 -2.15 16.29 -10.42
C THR A 283 -2.85 15.48 -11.51
N GLU A 284 -3.03 16.07 -12.70
CA GLU A 284 -3.67 15.38 -13.84
C GLU A 284 -3.04 14.01 -14.11
N ALA A 285 -1.70 13.97 -14.19
CA ALA A 285 -0.95 12.73 -14.42
C ALA A 285 -1.15 11.70 -13.30
N ALA A 286 -1.16 12.12 -12.02
CA ALA A 286 -1.39 11.19 -10.93
C ALA A 286 -2.83 10.62 -10.98
N GLN A 287 -3.82 11.48 -11.20
CA GLN A 287 -5.23 11.09 -11.28
C GLN A 287 -5.51 10.11 -12.42
N GLU A 288 -4.91 10.32 -13.61
CA GLU A 288 -5.04 9.41 -14.74
C GLU A 288 -4.35 8.07 -14.50
N ASN A 289 -3.12 8.09 -13.95
CA ASN A 289 -2.36 6.87 -13.66
C ASN A 289 -3.05 6.00 -12.60
N VAL A 290 -3.56 6.59 -11.52
CA VAL A 290 -4.24 5.79 -10.48
C VAL A 290 -5.54 5.21 -11.00
N ALA A 291 -6.30 5.95 -11.81
CA ALA A 291 -7.52 5.47 -12.41
C ALA A 291 -7.28 4.28 -13.35
N THR A 292 -6.31 4.41 -14.26
CA THR A 292 -5.98 3.35 -15.23
C THR A 292 -5.35 2.14 -14.57
N SER A 293 -4.45 2.32 -13.60
CA SER A 293 -3.88 1.23 -12.81
C SER A 293 -4.94 0.47 -12.02
N THR A 294 -5.89 1.18 -11.40
CA THR A 294 -6.97 0.54 -10.64
C THR A 294 -7.89 -0.25 -11.57
N ALA A 295 -8.19 0.29 -12.75
CA ALA A 295 -8.94 -0.42 -13.78
C ALA A 295 -8.20 -1.71 -14.22
N ASP A 296 -6.89 -1.63 -14.48
CA ASP A 296 -6.08 -2.81 -14.85
C ASP A 296 -6.06 -3.89 -13.78
N GLN A 297 -5.99 -3.49 -12.51
CA GLN A 297 -6.07 -4.42 -11.37
C GLN A 297 -7.41 -5.15 -11.32
N ILE A 298 -8.51 -4.43 -11.55
CA ILE A 298 -9.85 -5.04 -11.60
C ILE A 298 -9.99 -5.98 -12.79
N LEU A 299 -9.49 -5.59 -13.96
CA LEU A 299 -9.50 -6.45 -15.14
C LEU A 299 -8.68 -7.74 -14.92
N ALA A 300 -7.54 -7.63 -14.24
CA ALA A 300 -6.71 -8.79 -13.88
C ALA A 300 -7.45 -9.72 -12.92
N ALA A 301 -8.07 -9.17 -11.86
CA ALA A 301 -8.86 -9.96 -10.90
C ALA A 301 -9.99 -10.73 -11.60
N PHE A 302 -10.76 -10.03 -12.43
CA PHE A 302 -11.85 -10.58 -13.25
C PHE A 302 -11.40 -11.64 -14.25
N ALA A 303 -10.12 -11.65 -14.64
CA ALA A 303 -9.53 -12.63 -15.53
C ALA A 303 -8.83 -13.80 -14.79
N GLY A 304 -8.78 -13.78 -13.45
CA GLY A 304 -7.99 -14.72 -12.66
C GLY A 304 -6.48 -14.57 -12.86
N GLU A 305 -6.04 -13.36 -13.22
CA GLU A 305 -4.64 -13.00 -13.42
C GLU A 305 -4.07 -12.29 -12.17
N PRO A 306 -2.74 -12.27 -11.97
CA PRO A 306 -2.13 -11.63 -10.81
C PRO A 306 -2.44 -10.15 -10.77
N VAL A 307 -2.92 -9.70 -9.62
CA VAL A 307 -3.22 -8.29 -9.37
C VAL A 307 -1.96 -7.58 -8.89
N VAL A 308 -1.49 -6.62 -9.67
CA VAL A 308 -0.30 -5.82 -9.33
C VAL A 308 -0.61 -4.97 -8.10
N ASN A 309 0.32 -4.92 -7.13
CA ASN A 309 0.13 -4.24 -5.85
C ASN A 309 -1.11 -4.71 -5.06
N ALA A 310 -1.46 -6.00 -5.16
CA ALA A 310 -2.32 -6.62 -4.17
C ALA A 310 -1.63 -6.56 -2.79
N LEU A 311 -2.40 -6.23 -1.76
CA LEU A 311 -1.91 -6.03 -0.39
C LEU A 311 -2.12 -7.27 0.48
N ASN A 312 -3.11 -8.09 0.14
CA ASN A 312 -3.48 -9.29 0.88
C ASN A 312 -3.47 -10.57 0.02
N ALA A 313 -2.91 -10.51 -1.18
CA ALA A 313 -2.78 -11.67 -2.05
C ALA A 313 -1.36 -11.71 -2.65
N PRO A 314 -0.79 -12.91 -2.89
CA PRO A 314 0.50 -13.04 -3.55
C PRO A 314 0.50 -12.37 -4.93
N SER A 315 1.44 -11.46 -5.17
CA SER A 315 1.64 -10.83 -6.47
C SER A 315 2.87 -11.41 -7.15
N VAL A 316 2.75 -11.86 -8.39
CA VAL A 316 3.85 -12.44 -9.19
C VAL A 316 4.06 -11.67 -10.48
N ASP A 317 5.33 -11.52 -10.88
CA ASP A 317 5.68 -10.93 -12.18
C ASP A 317 5.05 -11.70 -13.35
N GLU A 318 4.64 -11.00 -14.41
CA GLU A 318 4.00 -11.61 -15.59
C GLU A 318 4.85 -12.73 -16.23
N SER A 319 6.18 -12.61 -16.18
CA SER A 319 7.08 -13.63 -16.70
C SER A 319 7.05 -14.91 -15.85
N VAL A 320 6.96 -14.77 -14.53
CA VAL A 320 6.86 -15.86 -13.56
C VAL A 320 5.47 -16.48 -13.63
N PHE A 321 4.42 -15.66 -13.63
CA PHE A 321 3.04 -16.12 -13.73
C PHE A 321 2.82 -17.04 -14.93
N ARG A 322 3.36 -16.70 -16.11
CA ARG A 322 3.29 -17.58 -17.29
C ARG A 322 3.90 -18.97 -17.07
N ARG A 323 4.93 -19.08 -16.22
CA ARG A 323 5.60 -20.36 -15.92
C ARG A 323 4.86 -21.14 -14.83
N ILE A 324 4.26 -20.46 -13.86
CA ILE A 324 3.55 -21.12 -12.75
C ILE A 324 2.05 -21.36 -13.01
N ARG A 325 1.43 -20.62 -13.94
CA ARG A 325 -0.01 -20.70 -14.27
C ARG A 325 -0.51 -22.14 -14.49
N PRO A 326 0.20 -23.03 -15.23
CA PRO A 326 -0.26 -24.40 -15.44
C PRO A 326 -0.38 -25.23 -14.14
N TYR A 327 0.28 -24.78 -13.07
CA TYR A 327 0.33 -25.48 -11.80
C TYR A 327 -0.72 -24.97 -10.80
N LEU A 328 -1.43 -23.87 -11.06
CA LEU A 328 -2.45 -23.32 -10.16
C LEU A 328 -3.64 -24.29 -10.03
N ASP A 329 -4.33 -24.54 -11.14
CA ASP A 329 -5.45 -25.50 -11.21
C ASP A 329 -5.00 -26.91 -10.81
N LEU A 330 -3.75 -27.27 -11.13
CA LEU A 330 -3.18 -28.57 -10.77
C LEU A 330 -3.00 -28.72 -9.27
N ALA A 331 -2.46 -27.70 -8.60
CA ALA A 331 -2.26 -27.68 -7.16
C ALA A 331 -3.60 -27.66 -6.41
N GLU A 332 -4.56 -26.85 -6.87
CA GLU A 332 -5.92 -26.85 -6.34
C GLU A 332 -6.59 -28.22 -6.46
N THR A 333 -6.51 -28.82 -7.66
CA THR A 333 -7.05 -30.17 -7.90
C THR A 333 -6.36 -31.21 -7.03
N ALA A 334 -5.03 -31.15 -6.91
CA ALA A 334 -4.26 -32.06 -6.07
C ALA A 334 -4.64 -31.92 -4.59
N GLY A 335 -4.78 -30.69 -4.07
CA GLY A 335 -5.24 -30.43 -2.71
C GLY A 335 -6.64 -30.99 -2.46
N THR A 336 -7.57 -30.75 -3.39
CA THR A 336 -8.94 -31.24 -3.35
C THR A 336 -9.01 -32.77 -3.29
N ILE A 337 -8.22 -33.46 -4.11
CA ILE A 337 -8.15 -34.93 -4.10
C ILE A 337 -7.51 -35.41 -2.80
N THR A 338 -6.41 -34.78 -2.37
CA THR A 338 -5.66 -35.18 -1.18
C THR A 338 -6.55 -35.16 0.05
N VAL A 339 -7.25 -34.06 0.30
CA VAL A 339 -8.10 -33.92 1.48
C VAL A 339 -9.33 -34.84 1.45
N GLN A 340 -9.91 -35.08 0.27
CA GLN A 340 -11.07 -35.98 0.15
C GLN A 340 -10.71 -37.47 0.33
N LEU A 341 -9.45 -37.84 0.07
CA LEU A 341 -8.96 -39.20 0.34
C LEU A 341 -8.48 -39.37 1.79
N PHE A 342 -8.24 -38.29 2.52
CA PHE A 342 -7.68 -38.31 3.86
C PHE A 342 -8.76 -38.55 4.92
N ASP A 343 -8.62 -39.64 5.70
CA ASP A 343 -9.58 -40.04 6.74
C ASP A 343 -9.09 -39.61 8.13
N GLY A 344 -8.71 -38.33 8.26
CA GLY A 344 -8.07 -37.78 9.46
C GLY A 344 -8.30 -36.27 9.63
N ARG A 345 -7.82 -35.71 10.74
CA ARG A 345 -7.85 -34.25 10.96
C ARG A 345 -6.56 -33.64 10.43
N VAL A 346 -6.67 -32.77 9.44
CA VAL A 346 -5.51 -32.05 8.89
C VAL A 346 -4.82 -31.26 10.00
N SER A 347 -3.56 -31.59 10.29
CA SER A 347 -2.69 -30.82 11.20
C SER A 347 -1.58 -30.10 10.45
N GLU A 348 -1.17 -30.61 9.28
CA GLU A 348 -0.17 -29.99 8.42
C GLU A 348 -0.51 -30.22 6.94
N VAL A 349 -0.23 -29.19 6.12
CA VAL A 349 -0.22 -29.25 4.66
C VAL A 349 1.20 -28.96 4.18
N GLU A 350 1.81 -29.91 3.47
CA GLU A 350 3.10 -29.72 2.81
C GLU A 350 2.91 -29.61 1.29
N VAL A 351 3.44 -28.55 0.68
CA VAL A 351 3.52 -28.41 -0.78
C VAL A 351 4.97 -28.56 -1.24
N VAL A 352 5.22 -29.61 -2.02
CA VAL A 352 6.55 -29.96 -2.51
C VAL A 352 6.67 -29.60 -3.99
N TYR A 353 7.66 -28.77 -4.30
CA TYR A 353 8.04 -28.33 -5.63
C TYR A 353 9.33 -29.02 -6.05
N ALA A 354 9.27 -29.83 -7.11
CA ALA A 354 10.42 -30.52 -7.64
C ALA A 354 10.70 -30.13 -9.10
N GLY A 355 11.98 -30.03 -9.48
CA GLY A 355 12.40 -29.71 -10.84
C GLY A 355 12.47 -28.21 -11.12
N GLU A 356 12.10 -27.78 -12.33
CA GLU A 356 12.28 -26.38 -12.75
C GLU A 356 11.40 -25.39 -11.98
N ILE A 357 10.19 -25.80 -11.58
CA ILE A 357 9.29 -24.95 -10.77
C ILE A 357 9.88 -24.58 -9.39
N ALA A 358 10.85 -25.35 -8.89
CA ALA A 358 11.51 -25.06 -7.62
C ALA A 358 12.38 -23.79 -7.65
N ASP A 359 12.74 -23.27 -8.81
CA ASP A 359 13.48 -22.00 -8.95
C ASP A 359 12.56 -20.78 -9.13
N GLU A 360 11.23 -20.98 -9.15
CA GLU A 360 10.23 -19.93 -9.30
C GLU A 360 9.72 -19.41 -7.95
N ASP A 361 9.07 -18.24 -8.01
CA ASP A 361 8.17 -17.78 -6.95
C ASP A 361 6.86 -18.59 -7.04
N VAL A 362 6.52 -19.29 -5.97
CA VAL A 362 5.45 -20.31 -5.96
C VAL A 362 4.35 -20.00 -4.96
N ASP A 363 4.39 -18.84 -4.32
CA ASP A 363 3.46 -18.48 -3.23
C ASP A 363 2.00 -18.59 -3.69
N LEU A 364 1.71 -18.17 -4.92
CA LEU A 364 0.39 -18.30 -5.53
C LEU A 364 -0.01 -19.77 -5.78
N VAL A 365 0.94 -20.64 -6.13
CA VAL A 365 0.70 -22.08 -6.28
C VAL A 365 0.41 -22.73 -4.94
N THR A 366 1.12 -22.33 -3.88
CA THR A 366 0.86 -22.78 -2.50
C THR A 366 -0.54 -22.37 -2.08
N ALA A 367 -0.89 -21.11 -2.29
CA ALA A 367 -2.21 -20.59 -1.97
C ALA A 367 -3.33 -21.35 -2.71
N SER A 368 -3.15 -21.67 -4.01
CA SER A 368 -4.07 -22.53 -4.76
C SER A 368 -4.14 -23.96 -4.21
N ALA A 369 -3.02 -24.55 -3.75
CA ALA A 369 -3.04 -25.86 -3.09
C ALA A 369 -3.88 -25.83 -1.81
N LEU A 370 -3.68 -24.81 -0.97
CA LEU A 370 -4.44 -24.60 0.26
C LEU A 370 -5.92 -24.38 -0.03
N GLN A 371 -6.26 -23.60 -1.06
CA GLN A 371 -7.64 -23.47 -1.54
C GLN A 371 -8.25 -24.84 -1.80
N GLY A 372 -7.58 -25.69 -2.57
CA GLY A 372 -8.04 -27.05 -2.84
C GLY A 372 -8.23 -27.90 -1.58
N VAL A 373 -7.35 -27.77 -0.59
CA VAL A 373 -7.45 -28.50 0.68
C VAL A 373 -8.63 -28.00 1.53
N PHE A 374 -8.86 -26.71 1.63
CA PHE A 374 -9.83 -26.15 2.58
C PHE A 374 -11.22 -25.91 1.98
N GLU A 375 -11.34 -25.65 0.67
CA GLU A 375 -12.64 -25.41 0.02
C GLU A 375 -13.66 -26.53 0.32
N PRO A 376 -13.32 -27.84 0.22
CA PRO A 376 -14.26 -28.90 0.53
C PRO A 376 -14.66 -28.98 2.02
N LEU A 377 -13.87 -28.40 2.91
CA LEU A 377 -14.06 -28.49 4.36
C LEU A 377 -14.92 -27.36 4.91
N VAL A 378 -14.79 -26.16 4.34
CA VAL A 378 -15.34 -24.94 4.95
C VAL A 378 -16.13 -24.08 3.95
N GLY A 379 -15.91 -24.27 2.65
CA GLY A 379 -16.48 -23.47 1.56
C GLY A 379 -15.96 -22.04 1.51
N SER A 380 -16.14 -21.38 0.36
CA SER A 380 -15.81 -19.96 0.17
C SER A 380 -14.33 -19.63 0.44
N VAL A 381 -13.45 -20.48 -0.07
CA VAL A 381 -11.99 -20.41 0.00
C VAL A 381 -11.43 -20.08 -1.38
N ASN A 382 -10.44 -19.19 -1.41
CA ASN A 382 -9.69 -18.83 -2.60
C ASN A 382 -8.22 -18.55 -2.22
N PRO A 383 -7.32 -18.23 -3.17
CA PRO A 383 -5.91 -18.02 -2.88
C PRO A 383 -5.63 -16.80 -1.96
N VAL A 384 -6.60 -15.91 -1.75
CA VAL A 384 -6.47 -14.76 -0.85
C VAL A 384 -6.62 -15.21 0.61
N ASN A 385 -7.67 -15.98 0.91
CA ASN A 385 -8.02 -16.34 2.29
C ASN A 385 -7.50 -17.70 2.76
N ALA A 386 -7.05 -18.56 1.84
CA ALA A 386 -6.59 -19.91 2.16
C ALA A 386 -5.44 -19.96 3.18
N PRO A 387 -4.39 -19.11 3.10
CA PRO A 387 -3.32 -19.09 4.11
C PRO A 387 -3.83 -18.75 5.52
N THR A 388 -4.65 -17.70 5.64
CA THR A 388 -5.25 -17.26 6.91
C THR A 388 -6.20 -18.32 7.48
N ILE A 389 -6.94 -19.02 6.61
CA ILE A 389 -7.81 -20.16 6.99
C ILE A 389 -7.00 -21.30 7.60
N ALA A 390 -5.82 -21.59 7.06
CA ALA A 390 -4.90 -22.61 7.60
C ALA A 390 -4.39 -22.20 8.99
N GLU A 391 -3.90 -20.97 9.12
CA GLU A 391 -3.39 -20.40 10.37
C GLU A 391 -4.46 -20.40 11.47
N ASN A 392 -5.66 -19.89 11.18
CA ASN A 392 -6.78 -19.84 12.13
C ASN A 392 -7.25 -21.23 12.59
N ARG A 393 -6.95 -22.27 11.82
CA ARG A 393 -7.25 -23.67 12.18
C ARG A 393 -6.07 -24.37 12.86
N GLY A 394 -4.94 -23.68 13.05
CA GLY A 394 -3.72 -24.25 13.59
C GLY A 394 -3.14 -25.35 12.71
N VAL A 395 -3.30 -25.22 11.39
CA VAL A 395 -2.71 -26.13 10.41
C VAL A 395 -1.37 -25.56 9.97
N ASP A 396 -0.29 -26.30 10.22
CA ASP A 396 1.04 -25.91 9.77
C ASP A 396 1.14 -26.01 8.24
N VAL A 397 1.73 -25.01 7.59
CA VAL A 397 1.96 -25.01 6.14
C VAL A 397 3.45 -25.03 5.86
N THR A 398 3.90 -26.05 5.13
CA THR A 398 5.32 -26.24 4.79
C THR A 398 5.52 -26.18 3.28
N GLU A 399 6.44 -25.34 2.83
CA GLU A 399 6.92 -25.33 1.43
C GLU A 399 8.28 -26.01 1.31
N SER A 400 8.37 -27.01 0.42
CA SER A 400 9.59 -27.78 0.19
C SER A 400 10.03 -27.65 -1.27
N LYS A 401 11.21 -27.09 -1.54
CA LYS A 401 11.76 -26.91 -2.90
C LYS A 401 12.96 -27.83 -3.16
N THR A 402 12.95 -28.58 -4.26
CA THR A 402 14.08 -29.41 -4.72
C THR A 402 14.32 -29.28 -6.22
N ARG A 403 15.58 -29.12 -6.63
CA ARG A 403 15.94 -29.08 -8.06
C ARG A 403 15.97 -30.46 -8.72
N GLN A 404 15.90 -31.53 -7.94
CA GLN A 404 15.90 -32.89 -8.46
C GLN A 404 14.46 -33.37 -8.65
N SER A 405 14.17 -33.86 -9.84
CA SER A 405 12.93 -34.57 -10.16
C SER A 405 13.31 -35.81 -10.96
N GLU A 406 12.81 -36.98 -10.55
CA GLU A 406 13.20 -38.27 -11.14
C GLU A 406 12.57 -38.48 -12.52
N ASP A 407 11.25 -38.24 -12.63
CA ASP A 407 10.44 -38.64 -13.79
C ASP A 407 9.88 -37.47 -14.61
N PHE A 408 9.88 -36.24 -14.06
CA PHE A 408 9.19 -35.09 -14.65
C PHE A 408 10.06 -33.82 -14.67
N ARG A 409 9.78 -32.90 -15.58
CA ARG A 409 10.49 -31.60 -15.67
C ARG A 409 10.20 -30.71 -14.46
N SER A 410 8.95 -30.71 -14.04
CA SER A 410 8.46 -30.07 -12.82
C SER A 410 7.38 -30.97 -12.21
N LEU A 411 7.34 -31.06 -10.89
CA LEU A 411 6.32 -31.81 -10.17
C LEU A 411 5.86 -30.99 -8.96
N VAL A 412 4.55 -30.89 -8.78
CA VAL A 412 3.92 -30.30 -7.60
C VAL A 412 3.25 -31.42 -6.84
N THR A 413 3.55 -31.54 -5.55
CA THR A 413 2.92 -32.53 -4.67
C THR A 413 2.26 -31.83 -3.51
N VAL A 414 0.98 -32.08 -3.29
CA VAL A 414 0.26 -31.64 -2.10
C VAL A 414 0.15 -32.83 -1.15
N ARG A 415 0.60 -32.66 0.08
CA ARG A 415 0.52 -33.66 1.14
C ARG A 415 -0.27 -33.10 2.32
N VAL A 416 -1.13 -33.93 2.87
CA VAL A 416 -1.89 -33.67 4.09
C VAL A 416 -1.54 -34.75 5.10
N THR A 417 -1.35 -34.37 6.37
CA THR A 417 -1.03 -35.28 7.48
C THR A 417 -1.74 -34.88 8.76
N ASP A 418 -1.92 -35.84 9.67
CA ASP A 418 -2.35 -35.63 11.07
C ASP A 418 -1.24 -35.94 12.10
N GLY A 419 -0.03 -36.22 11.60
CA GLY A 419 1.14 -36.62 12.39
C GLY A 419 1.41 -38.13 12.41
N ASP A 420 0.38 -38.96 12.22
CA ASP A 420 0.48 -40.42 12.19
C ASP A 420 0.26 -40.98 10.77
N ASP A 421 -0.77 -40.49 10.08
CA ASP A 421 -1.13 -40.87 8.72
C ASP A 421 -0.93 -39.71 7.74
N ALA A 422 -0.55 -40.01 6.49
CA ALA A 422 -0.35 -39.00 5.46
C ALA A 422 -0.82 -39.49 4.08
N ILE A 423 -1.44 -38.59 3.33
CA ILE A 423 -1.75 -38.78 1.91
C ILE A 423 -1.10 -37.67 1.11
N ALA A 424 -0.61 -38.03 -0.08
CA ALA A 424 -0.05 -37.08 -1.02
C ALA A 424 -0.55 -37.37 -2.43
N VAL A 425 -0.84 -36.29 -3.16
CA VAL A 425 -1.21 -36.33 -4.58
C VAL A 425 -0.22 -35.48 -5.34
N SER A 426 0.31 -36.01 -6.44
CA SER A 426 1.29 -35.29 -7.27
C SER A 426 0.74 -35.00 -8.66
N GLY A 427 1.08 -33.83 -9.18
CA GLY A 427 0.72 -33.35 -10.50
C GLY A 427 1.91 -32.80 -11.28
N THR A 428 1.85 -32.89 -12.60
CA THR A 428 2.83 -32.30 -13.54
C THR A 428 2.11 -31.70 -14.74
N GLU A 429 2.76 -30.76 -15.42
CA GLU A 429 2.41 -30.34 -16.76
C GLU A 429 3.21 -31.16 -17.81
N PHE A 430 2.53 -31.75 -18.79
CA PHE A 430 3.16 -32.42 -19.93
C PHE A 430 3.37 -31.45 -21.11
N ALA A 431 4.25 -31.84 -22.04
CA ALA A 431 4.47 -31.09 -23.27
C ALA A 431 3.15 -30.86 -24.03
N GLY A 432 2.83 -29.59 -24.31
CA GLY A 432 1.57 -29.17 -24.93
C GLY A 432 0.59 -28.46 -23.98
N GLY A 433 0.95 -28.29 -22.71
CA GLY A 433 0.15 -27.53 -21.74
C GLY A 433 -0.89 -28.36 -21.00
N GLU A 434 -0.78 -29.69 -21.04
CA GLU A 434 -1.73 -30.59 -20.38
C GLU A 434 -1.28 -30.91 -18.96
N ALA A 435 -1.96 -30.32 -17.96
CA ALA A 435 -1.80 -30.66 -16.55
C ALA A 435 -2.41 -32.04 -16.24
N ARG A 436 -1.70 -32.88 -15.49
CA ARG A 436 -2.16 -34.22 -15.10
C ARG A 436 -1.74 -34.58 -13.68
N ILE A 437 -2.66 -35.22 -12.96
CA ILE A 437 -2.35 -35.98 -11.74
C ILE A 437 -1.63 -37.27 -12.14
N VAL A 438 -0.49 -37.53 -11.52
CA VAL A 438 0.41 -38.65 -11.87
C VAL A 438 0.71 -39.60 -10.73
N ARG A 439 0.41 -39.19 -9.48
CA ARG A 439 0.59 -40.03 -8.30
C ARG A 439 -0.47 -39.76 -7.27
#